data_AF-A0A858QY99-F1
#
_entry.id   AF-A0A858QY99-F1
#
_cell.length_a   1.000
_cell.length_b   1.000
_cell.length_c   1.000
_cell.angle_alpha   90.00
_cell.angle_beta   90.00
_cell.angle_gamma   90.00
#
_symmetry.space_group_name_H-M   'P 1'
#
loop_
_entity.id
_entity.type
_entity.pdbx_description
1 polymer ?
#
loop_
_entity_poly.entity_id
_entity_poly.type
_entity_poly.pdbx_seq_one_letter_code
_entity_poly.pdbx_strand_id
1 'polypeptide(L)' 'MSREDRHGLAKVERIIAMIVSALFVVLGLLGFQNSGDITQLLLFLVIAGISWLIVGFLFRLVERLLDSLG' A
#
# COMPACT_ATOMS: atom_id res chain seq x y z
N MET A 1 22.80 -11.82 8.55
CA MET A 1 21.92 -11.80 7.36
C MET A 1 20.53 -12.17 7.84
N SER A 2 19.64 -11.18 7.97
CA SER A 2 18.37 -11.28 8.68
C SER A 2 17.45 -12.32 8.05
N ARG A 3 16.71 -13.09 8.87
CA ARG A 3 15.69 -14.08 8.47
C ARG A 3 14.46 -13.47 7.77
N GLU A 4 14.53 -12.20 7.37
CA GLU A 4 13.42 -11.34 6.96
C GLU A 4 12.94 -11.61 5.51
N ASP A 5 13.68 -12.41 4.75
CA ASP A 5 13.33 -12.79 3.37
C ASP A 5 13.05 -14.30 3.23
N ARG A 6 12.52 -14.97 4.27
CA ARG A 6 12.34 -16.44 4.23
C ARG A 6 11.38 -16.91 3.14
N HIS A 7 10.47 -16.04 2.68
CA HIS A 7 9.43 -16.36 1.69
C HIS A 7 9.43 -15.45 0.45
N GLY A 8 10.37 -14.50 0.34
CA GLY A 8 10.44 -13.57 -0.79
C GLY A 8 9.24 -12.61 -0.93
N LEU A 9 8.34 -12.58 0.06
CA LEU A 9 7.11 -11.78 0.09
C LEU A 9 7.39 -10.28 0.13
N ALA A 10 8.52 -9.85 0.70
CA ALA A 10 8.87 -8.44 0.85
C ALA A 10 8.94 -7.67 -0.48
N LYS A 11 9.38 -8.34 -1.56
CA LYS A 11 9.42 -7.70 -2.89
C LYS A 11 8.00 -7.52 -3.47
N VAL A 12 7.14 -8.54 -3.30
CA VAL A 12 5.76 -8.51 -3.78
C VAL A 12 4.95 -7.49 -2.98
N GLU A 13 5.10 -7.47 -1.65
CA GLU A 13 4.49 -6.48 -0.76
C GLU A 13 4.79 -5.06 -1.23
N ARG A 14 6.07 -4.73 -1.45
CA ARG A 14 6.48 -3.39 -1.89
C ARG A 14 5.91 -3.00 -3.24
N ILE A 15 5.88 -3.93 -4.20
CA ILE A 15 5.32 -3.68 -5.54
C ILE A 15 3.81 -3.43 -5.43
N ILE A 16 3.08 -4.26 -4.69
CA ILE A 16 1.64 -4.12 -4.53
C ILE A 16 1.31 -2.82 -3.77
N ALA A 17 2.00 -2.55 -2.67
CA ALA A 17 1.81 -1.32 -1.90
C ALA A 17 2.04 -0.07 -2.77
N MET A 18 3.07 -0.09 -3.62
CA MET A 18 3.36 0.99 -4.56
C MET A 18 2.25 1.16 -5.61
N ILE A 19 1.79 0.09 -6.24
CA ILE A 19 0.75 0.13 -7.27
C ILE A 19 -0.56 0.69 -6.69
N VAL A 20 -0.99 0.17 -5.53
CA VAL A 20 -2.26 0.59 -4.92
C VAL A 20 -2.17 2.04 -4.44
N SER A 21 -1.05 2.45 -3.84
CA SER A 21 -0.85 3.84 -3.43
C SER A 21 -0.84 4.79 -4.64
N ALA A 22 -0.14 4.42 -5.71
CA ALA A 22 -0.08 5.20 -6.94
C ALA A 22 -1.46 5.37 -7.59
N LEU A 23 -2.31 4.34 -7.55
CA LEU A 23 -3.69 4.43 -8.03
C LEU A 23 -4.45 5.55 -7.32
N PHE A 24 -4.40 5.59 -5.99
CA PHE A 24 -5.09 6.65 -5.22
C PHE A 24 -4.54 8.05 -5.52
N VAL A 25 -3.22 8.18 -5.69
CA VAL A 25 -2.60 9.45 -6.11
C VAL A 25 -3.14 9.89 -7.48
N VAL A 26 -3.16 9.00 -8.46
CA VAL A 26 -3.68 9.30 -9.81
C VAL A 26 -5.16 9.69 -9.75
N LEU A 27 -5.99 8.97 -9.01
CA LEU A 27 -7.40 9.29 -8.83
C LEU A 27 -7.60 10.66 -8.14
N GLY A 28 -6.78 10.97 -7.13
CA GLY A 28 -6.79 12.28 -6.48
C GLY A 28 -6.42 13.41 -7.46
N LEU A 29 -5.37 13.22 -8.26
CA LEU A 29 -4.94 14.20 -9.26
C LEU A 29 -6.00 14.40 -10.35
N LEU A 30 -6.59 13.33 -10.88
CA LEU A 30 -7.67 13.42 -11.87
C LEU A 30 -8.90 14.12 -11.27
N GLY A 31 -9.25 13.82 -10.02
CA GLY A 31 -10.32 14.50 -9.30
C GLY A 31 -10.06 16.00 -9.15
N PHE A 32 -8.85 16.37 -8.75
CA PHE A 32 -8.42 17.76 -8.60
C PHE A 32 -8.42 18.52 -9.92
N GLN A 33 -7.93 17.92 -11.00
CA GLN A 33 -7.92 18.54 -12.32
C GLN A 33 -9.32 18.90 -12.83
N ASN A 34 -10.32 18.09 -12.49
CA ASN A 34 -11.71 18.31 -12.93
C ASN A 34 -12.50 19.23 -12.00
N SER A 35 -12.26 19.18 -10.68
CA SER A 35 -13.06 19.91 -9.68
C SER A 35 -12.40 21.16 -9.11
N GLY A 36 -11.06 21.23 -9.12
CA GLY A 36 -10.28 22.23 -8.40
C GLY A 36 -10.29 22.06 -6.87
N ASP A 37 -10.89 21.01 -6.32
CA ASP A 37 -11.02 20.81 -4.87
C ASP A 37 -9.73 20.23 -4.26
N ILE A 38 -8.99 21.09 -3.56
CA ILE A 38 -7.75 20.70 -2.87
C ILE A 38 -8.01 19.78 -1.67
N THR A 39 -9.17 19.86 -1.03
CA THR A 39 -9.52 19.02 0.12
C THR A 39 -9.69 17.58 -0.34
N GLN A 40 -10.39 17.37 -1.46
CA GLN A 40 -10.50 16.05 -2.09
C GLN A 40 -9.12 15.47 -2.42
N LEU A 41 -8.22 16.27 -3.00
CA LEU A 41 -6.86 15.83 -3.34
C LEU A 41 -6.11 15.35 -2.08
N LEU A 42 -6.13 16.15 -1.01
CA LEU A 42 -5.47 15.81 0.24
C LEU A 42 -6.03 14.52 0.85
N LEU A 43 -7.34 14.30 0.80
CA LEU A 43 -7.96 13.05 1.24
C LEU A 43 -7.43 11.84 0.46
N PHE A 44 -7.32 11.95 -0.88
CA PHE A 44 -6.76 10.87 -1.69
C PHE A 44 -5.28 10.59 -1.38
N LEU A 45 -4.48 11.62 -1.11
CA LEU A 45 -3.09 11.45 -0.69
C LEU A 45 -2.97 10.76 0.69
N VAL A 46 -3.84 11.13 1.64
CA VAL A 46 -3.92 10.46 2.94
C VAL A 46 -4.32 8.99 2.76
N ILE A 47 -5.33 8.71 1.93
CA ILE A 47 -5.77 7.35 1.62
C ILE A 47 -4.65 6.54 0.95
N ALA A 48 -3.87 7.15 0.05
CA ALA A 48 -2.71 6.50 -0.55
C ALA A 48 -1.68 6.06 0.51
N GLY A 49 -1.35 6.94 1.46
CA GLY A 49 -0.47 6.60 2.58
C GLY A 49 -1.04 5.50 3.48
N ILE A 50 -2.33 5.58 3.81
CA ILE A 50 -3.03 4.54 4.59
C ILE A 50 -2.99 3.20 3.86
N SER A 51 -3.18 3.20 2.55
CA SER A 51 -3.16 1.98 1.74
C SER A 51 -1.82 1.26 1.82
N TRP A 52 -0.70 1.99 1.76
CA TRP A 52 0.63 1.41 1.97
C TRP A 52 0.74 0.67 3.32
N LEU A 53 0.25 1.30 4.39
CA LEU A 53 0.26 0.70 5.73
C LEU A 53 -0.60 -0.56 5.81
N ILE A 54 -1.80 -0.53 5.21
CA ILE A 54 -2.72 -1.67 5.19
C ILE A 54 -2.11 -2.83 4.41
N VAL A 55 -1.55 -2.60 3.22
CA VAL A 55 -0.92 -3.66 2.43
C VAL A 55 0.21 -4.32 3.22
N GLY A 56 1.10 -3.53 3.83
CA GLY A 56 2.20 -4.09 4.62
C GLY A 56 1.72 -4.83 5.88
N PHE A 57 0.60 -4.40 6.48
CA PHE A 57 -0.01 -5.13 7.59
C PHE A 57 -0.60 -6.48 7.14
N LEU A 58 -1.27 -6.53 6.00
CA LEU A 58 -1.83 -7.77 5.45
C LEU A 58 -0.73 -8.78 5.12
N PHE A 59 0.37 -8.34 4.51
CA PHE A 59 1.50 -9.22 4.21
C PHE A 59 2.14 -9.80 5.48
N ARG A 60 2.33 -8.97 6.52
CA ARG A 60 2.78 -9.44 7.84
C ARG A 60 1.81 -10.45 8.47
N LEU A 61 0.51 -10.29 8.25
CA LEU A 61 -0.48 -11.25 8.76
C LEU A 61 -0.37 -12.58 8.01
N VAL A 62 -0.21 -12.55 6.68
CA VAL A 62 0.02 -13.75 5.87
C VAL A 62 1.31 -14.46 6.28
N GLU A 63 2.39 -13.73 6.51
CA GLU A 63 3.66 -14.29 6.97
C GLU A 63 3.51 -14.99 8.32
N ARG A 64 2.81 -14.37 9.28
CA ARG A 64 2.52 -15.00 10.59
C ARG A 64 1.69 -16.28 10.46
N LEU A 65 0.73 -16.32 9.52
CA LEU A 65 -0.06 -17.52 9.27
C LEU A 65 0.80 -18.63 8.67
N LEU A 66 1.66 -18.30 7.71
CA LEU A 66 2.63 -19.24 7.12
C LEU A 66 3.59 -19.79 8.18
N ASP A 67 4.11 -18.93 9.05
CA ASP A 67 4.98 -19.31 10.16
C ASP A 67 4.29 -20.24 11.17
N SER A 68 2.98 -20.16 11.33
CA SER A 68 2.22 -21.03 12.26
C SER A 68 1.93 -22.43 11.71
N LEU A 69 2.08 -22.62 10.40
CA LEU A 69 1.82 -23.89 9.70
C LEU A 69 3.09 -24.71 9.46
N GLY A 70 4.27 -24.13 9.72
CA GLY A 70 5.58 -24.79 9.62
C GLY A 70 6.26 -24.99 10.97
#